data_AF-A0A948G5P9-F1
#
_entry.id   AF-A0A948G5P9-F1
#
_cell.length_a   1.000
_cell.length_b   1.000
_cell.length_c   1.000
_cell.angle_alpha   90.00
_cell.angle_beta   90.00
_cell.angle_gamma   90.00
#
_symmetry.space_group_name_H-M   'P 1'
#
loop_
_entity.id
_entity.type
_entity.pdbx_description
1 polymer ?
#
loop_
_entity_poly.entity_id
_entity_poly.type
_entity_poly.pdbx_seq_one_letter_code
_entity_poly.pdbx_strand_id
1 'polypeptide(L)'
;GVEIICGLLHEKDSDIEETIAFLNKNKKYINTLYINQFDLRDGSIFLPQAKNLGIENIFIINQYANEEFYNFHKYGYDEIGGLRWQDKRRQILSSYKKVSDNTCGNPDCPPYELEHLLFFLYNKFGDKRLICDIFAKAEAENRASQKCRP
;
A
#
# COMPACT_ATOMS: atom_id res chain seq x y z
N GLY A 1 -8.50 5.17 -2.61
CA GLY A 1 -8.23 5.37 -1.18
C GLY A 1 -6.98 6.20 -0.97
N VAL A 2 -6.16 5.84 0.03
CA VAL A 2 -4.77 6.30 0.20
C VAL A 2 -3.88 5.06 0.16
N GLU A 3 -2.78 5.14 -0.56
CA GLU A 3 -1.73 4.11 -0.55
C GLU A 3 -0.51 4.64 0.19
N ILE A 4 0.01 3.81 1.10
CA ILE A 4 1.16 4.07 1.94
C ILE A 4 2.21 3.00 1.67
N ILE A 5 3.42 3.43 1.32
CA ILE A 5 4.57 2.56 1.14
C ILE A 5 5.49 2.78 2.33
N CYS A 6 5.67 1.75 3.14
CA CYS A 6 6.52 1.79 4.34
C CYS A 6 7.93 1.30 4.04
N GLY A 7 8.93 1.94 4.64
CA GLY A 7 10.33 1.55 4.52
C GLY A 7 11.02 2.10 3.26
N LEU A 8 10.57 3.26 2.76
CA LEU A 8 11.24 3.98 1.68
C LEU A 8 12.69 4.32 2.04
N LEU A 9 13.51 4.62 1.04
CA LEU A 9 14.90 5.00 1.24
C LEU A 9 15.03 6.14 2.24
N HIS A 10 15.95 5.97 3.20
CA HIS A 10 16.25 6.95 4.24
C HIS A 10 15.07 7.35 5.15
N GLU A 11 13.97 6.59 5.13
CA GLU A 11 12.83 6.77 6.04
C GLU A 11 13.30 6.71 7.50
N LYS A 12 12.84 7.66 8.31
CA LYS A 12 13.14 7.75 9.74
C LYS A 12 11.91 7.41 10.56
N ASP A 13 12.13 7.10 11.84
CA ASP A 13 11.03 6.87 12.78
C ASP A 13 10.08 8.08 12.89
N SER A 14 10.61 9.30 12.81
CA SER A 14 9.80 10.52 12.78
C SER A 14 8.86 10.60 11.58
N ASP A 15 9.29 10.12 10.41
CA ASP A 15 8.49 10.14 9.18
C ASP A 15 7.31 9.17 9.29
N ILE A 16 7.53 8.04 9.98
CA ILE A 16 6.49 7.05 10.29
C ILE A 16 5.48 7.64 11.29
N GLU A 17 5.95 8.33 12.32
CA GLU A 17 5.08 9.00 13.30
C GLU A 17 4.23 10.09 12.63
N GLU A 18 4.81 10.89 11.75
CA GLU A 18 4.08 11.88 10.95
C GLU A 18 3.04 11.24 10.04
N THR A 19 3.38 10.12 9.41
CA THR A 19 2.45 9.33 8.58
C THR A 19 1.26 8.84 9.40
N ILE A 20 1.51 8.25 10.57
CA ILE A 20 0.46 7.78 11.49
C ILE A 20 -0.42 8.95 11.96
N ALA A 21 0.20 10.08 12.32
CA ALA A 21 -0.52 11.27 12.74
C ALA A 21 -1.41 11.83 11.62
N PHE A 22 -0.90 11.88 10.39
CA PHE A 22 -1.67 12.27 9.21
C PHE A 22 -2.88 11.37 8.99
N LEU A 23 -2.67 10.05 9.00
CA LEU A 23 -3.75 9.07 8.77
C LEU A 23 -4.83 9.19 9.84
N ASN A 24 -4.44 9.27 11.12
CA ASN A 24 -5.37 9.41 12.24
C ASN A 24 -6.15 10.73 12.19
N LYS A 25 -5.49 11.85 11.86
CA LYS A 25 -6.14 13.16 11.70
C LYS A 25 -7.17 13.15 10.57
N ASN A 26 -6.91 12.40 9.50
CA ASN A 26 -7.71 12.43 8.28
C ASN A 26 -8.63 11.21 8.09
N LYS A 27 -8.69 10.29 9.07
CA LYS A 27 -9.42 9.02 8.95
C LYS A 27 -10.85 9.14 8.42
N LYS A 28 -11.57 10.22 8.76
CA LYS A 28 -12.95 10.47 8.30
C LYS A 28 -13.09 10.73 6.80
N TYR A 29 -11.98 11.03 6.11
CA TYR A 29 -11.93 11.26 4.66
C TYR A 29 -11.38 10.06 3.88
N ILE A 30 -10.77 9.11 4.57
CA ILE A 30 -10.08 7.96 3.99
C ILE A 30 -11.05 6.77 4.03
N ASN A 31 -11.55 6.37 2.86
CA ASN A 31 -12.42 5.19 2.76
C ASN A 31 -11.65 3.89 2.72
N THR A 32 -10.45 3.90 2.13
CA THR A 32 -9.64 2.72 1.90
C THR A 32 -8.18 3.09 2.11
N LEU A 33 -7.46 2.24 2.84
CA LEU A 33 -6.06 2.42 3.14
C LEU A 33 -5.28 1.18 2.66
N TYR A 34 -4.38 1.38 1.71
CA TYR A 34 -3.44 0.36 1.26
C TYR A 34 -2.11 0.59 1.96
N ILE A 35 -1.63 -0.42 2.69
CA ILE A 35 -0.33 -0.35 3.34
C ILE A 35 0.53 -1.41 2.66
N ASN A 36 1.61 -0.99 2.03
CA ASN A 36 2.54 -1.83 1.29
C ASN A 36 3.94 -1.67 1.85
N GLN A 37 4.74 -2.72 1.77
CA GLN A 37 6.17 -2.64 2.07
C GLN A 37 6.91 -2.16 0.83
N PHE A 38 7.96 -1.36 1.01
CA PHE A 38 8.86 -1.03 -0.09
C PHE A 38 9.65 -2.27 -0.52
N ASP A 39 9.50 -2.64 -1.79
CA ASP A 39 10.33 -3.64 -2.46
C ASP A 39 11.05 -2.98 -3.63
N LEU A 40 12.38 -3.15 -3.72
CA LEU A 40 13.10 -2.86 -4.96
C LEU A 40 12.90 -4.03 -5.92
N ARG A 41 12.35 -3.76 -7.12
CA ARG A 41 12.00 -4.78 -8.11
C ARG A 41 12.45 -4.42 -9.52
N ASP A 42 12.41 -5.41 -10.41
CA ASP A 42 12.59 -5.20 -11.84
C ASP A 42 11.64 -4.12 -12.39
N GLY A 43 12.14 -3.31 -13.33
CA GLY A 43 11.41 -2.19 -13.92
C GLY A 43 11.29 -0.94 -13.04
N SER A 44 11.76 -1.00 -11.79
CA SER A 44 11.77 0.15 -10.90
C SER A 44 12.74 1.24 -11.38
N ILE A 45 12.29 2.50 -11.36
CA ILE A 45 13.15 3.67 -11.66
C ILE A 45 14.35 3.80 -10.71
N PHE A 46 14.27 3.16 -9.55
CA PHE A 46 15.33 3.14 -8.56
C PHE A 46 16.56 2.36 -9.02
N LEU A 47 16.42 1.36 -9.89
CA LEU A 47 17.56 0.58 -10.39
C LEU A 47 18.51 1.41 -11.27
N PRO A 48 18.05 2.08 -12.35
CA PRO A 48 18.95 2.90 -13.18
C PRO A 48 19.47 4.14 -12.45
N GLN A 49 18.83 4.57 -11.36
CA GLN A 49 19.21 5.75 -10.58
C GLN A 49 19.80 5.42 -9.21
N ALA A 50 20.13 4.15 -8.95
CA ALA A 50 20.45 3.63 -7.63
C ALA A 50 21.44 4.52 -6.85
N LYS A 51 22.60 4.78 -7.46
CA LYS A 51 23.65 5.58 -6.83
C LYS A 51 23.21 7.02 -6.50
N ASN A 52 22.40 7.64 -7.37
CA ASN A 52 21.90 9.01 -7.15
C ASN A 52 20.84 9.07 -6.05
N LEU A 53 20.11 7.97 -5.86
CA LEU A 53 19.10 7.82 -4.81
C LEU A 53 19.69 7.23 -3.51
N GLY A 54 21.01 7.10 -3.41
CA GLY A 54 21.66 6.61 -2.20
C GLY A 54 21.58 5.09 -2.02
N ILE A 55 21.47 4.31 -3.09
CA ILE A 55 21.45 2.84 -3.07
C ILE A 55 22.77 2.27 -3.60
N GLU A 56 23.34 1.29 -2.89
CA GLU A 56 24.50 0.50 -3.30
C GLU A 56 24.34 -1.00 -2.99
N ASN A 57 25.30 -1.81 -3.45
CA ASN A 57 25.37 -3.26 -3.17
C ASN A 57 24.05 -4.01 -3.45
N ILE A 58 23.49 -3.80 -4.65
CA ILE A 58 22.23 -4.43 -5.06
C ILE A 58 22.47 -5.91 -5.36
N PHE A 59 21.64 -6.79 -4.79
CA PHE A 59 21.66 -8.22 -5.07
C PHE A 59 20.25 -8.82 -5.05
N ILE A 60 20.06 -9.93 -5.75
CA ILE A 60 18.75 -10.58 -5.87
C ILE A 60 18.39 -11.29 -4.55
N ILE A 61 17.19 -11.02 -4.04
CA ILE A 61 16.56 -11.68 -2.89
C ILE A 61 15.37 -12.50 -3.38
N ASN A 62 15.64 -13.64 -4.01
CA ASN A 62 14.58 -14.47 -4.58
C ASN A 62 13.71 -15.09 -3.46
N GLN A 63 12.57 -14.45 -3.19
CA GLN A 63 11.53 -15.02 -2.33
C GLN A 63 10.56 -15.94 -3.10
N TYR A 64 10.56 -15.89 -4.44
CA TYR A 64 9.68 -16.68 -5.32
C TYR A 64 10.46 -17.50 -6.37
N ALA A 65 11.71 -17.86 -6.10
CA ALA A 65 12.57 -18.60 -7.04
C ALA A 65 11.96 -19.90 -7.62
N ASN A 66 10.85 -20.38 -7.03
CA ASN A 66 10.20 -21.63 -7.38
C ASN A 66 8.88 -21.44 -8.17
N GLU A 67 8.45 -20.20 -8.44
CA GLU A 67 7.21 -19.93 -9.19
C GLU A 67 7.56 -19.52 -10.63
N GLU A 68 7.48 -20.47 -11.56
CA GLU A 68 7.77 -20.32 -13.01
C GLU A 68 6.98 -19.19 -13.72
N PHE A 69 6.00 -18.58 -13.04
CA PHE A 69 5.04 -17.64 -13.63
C PHE A 69 5.34 -16.15 -13.35
N TYR A 70 6.24 -15.82 -12.41
CA TYR A 70 6.50 -14.42 -12.02
C TYR A 70 8.00 -14.06 -12.12
N ASN A 71 8.41 -13.56 -13.29
CA ASN A 71 9.79 -13.14 -13.59
C ASN A 71 10.21 -11.80 -12.95
N PHE A 72 9.58 -11.35 -11.86
CA PHE A 72 9.95 -10.09 -11.22
C PHE A 72 10.86 -10.36 -10.02
N HIS A 73 12.15 -10.15 -10.21
CA HIS A 73 13.12 -10.26 -9.13
C HIS A 73 12.87 -9.17 -8.09
N LYS A 74 13.06 -9.54 -6.83
CA LYS A 74 13.22 -8.60 -5.74
C LYS A 74 14.70 -8.42 -5.43
N TYR A 75 15.07 -7.23 -5.00
CA TYR A 75 16.45 -6.87 -4.71
C TYR A 75 16.63 -6.43 -3.25
N GLY A 76 17.66 -6.97 -2.62
CA GLY A 76 18.25 -6.42 -1.41
C GLY A 76 19.29 -5.37 -1.79
N TYR A 77 19.51 -4.42 -0.89
CA TYR A 77 20.40 -3.29 -1.12
C TYR A 77 20.87 -2.66 0.19
N ASP A 78 21.98 -1.94 0.12
CA ASP A 78 22.46 -1.06 1.18
C ASP A 78 22.17 0.41 0.84
N GLU A 79 21.97 1.23 1.86
CA GLU A 79 21.91 2.69 1.71
C GLU A 79 23.31 3.31 1.85
N ILE A 80 23.68 4.19 0.91
CA ILE A 80 24.92 4.94 0.96
C ILE A 80 24.91 5.86 2.19
N GLY A 81 25.81 5.60 3.14
CA GLY A 81 25.86 6.34 4.42
C GLY A 81 24.68 6.03 5.37
N GLY A 82 23.91 4.98 5.08
CA GLY A 82 22.71 4.60 5.83
C GLY A 82 22.74 3.14 6.30
N LEU A 83 21.57 2.51 6.29
CA LEU A 83 21.39 1.15 6.76
C LEU A 83 21.91 0.12 5.74
N ARG A 84 22.54 -0.94 6.26
CA ARG A 84 22.81 -2.16 5.48
C ARG A 84 21.52 -2.94 5.27
N TRP A 85 21.45 -3.78 4.24
CA TRP A 85 20.24 -4.51 3.85
C TRP A 85 19.54 -5.23 5.00
N GLN A 86 20.29 -5.90 5.88
CA GLN A 86 19.69 -6.64 7.00
C GLN A 86 18.96 -5.72 7.97
N ASP A 87 19.51 -4.53 8.21
CA ASP A 87 18.93 -3.52 9.09
C ASP A 87 17.79 -2.80 8.39
N LYS A 88 17.96 -2.50 7.09
CA LYS A 88 16.92 -1.91 6.25
C LYS A 88 15.68 -2.80 6.16
N ARG A 89 15.86 -4.11 5.97
CA ARG A 89 14.77 -5.09 5.98
C ARG A 89 14.02 -5.10 7.31
N ARG A 90 14.74 -5.01 8.44
CA ARG A 90 14.12 -4.90 9.77
C ARG A 90 13.35 -3.60 9.92
N GLN A 91 13.89 -2.49 9.41
CA GLN A 91 13.21 -1.19 9.37
C GLN A 91 11.93 -1.26 8.53
N ILE A 92 11.96 -1.81 7.31
CA ILE A 92 10.78 -1.95 6.44
C ILE A 92 9.66 -2.72 7.17
N LEU A 93 9.99 -3.88 7.77
CA LEU A 93 9.04 -4.68 8.52
C LEU A 93 8.49 -3.96 9.74
N SER A 94 9.35 -3.27 10.49
CA SER A 94 8.95 -2.49 11.66
C SER A 94 8.02 -1.34 11.28
N SER A 95 8.34 -0.62 10.21
CA SER A 95 7.58 0.54 9.73
C SER A 95 6.19 0.13 9.27
N TYR A 96 6.11 -0.93 8.46
CA TYR A 96 4.84 -1.54 8.06
C TYR A 96 4.00 -1.92 9.27
N LYS A 97 4.61 -2.61 10.26
CA LYS A 97 3.90 -3.02 11.47
C LYS A 97 3.39 -1.82 12.27
N LYS A 98 4.24 -0.80 12.49
CA LYS A 98 3.87 0.42 13.21
C LYS A 98 2.68 1.12 12.57
N VAL A 99 2.70 1.32 11.25
CA VAL A 99 1.56 1.94 10.54
C VAL A 99 0.34 1.05 10.68
N SER A 100 0.43 -0.24 10.32
CA SER A 100 -0.70 -1.18 10.38
C SER A 100 -1.36 -1.27 11.75
N ASP A 101 -0.58 -1.35 12.84
CA ASP A 101 -1.10 -1.46 14.21
C ASP A 101 -1.82 -0.17 14.65
N ASN A 102 -1.37 1.00 14.19
CA ASN A 102 -1.84 2.30 14.64
C ASN A 102 -2.90 2.94 13.73
N THR A 103 -3.21 2.32 12.60
CA THR A 103 -4.20 2.83 11.63
C THR A 103 -5.37 1.87 11.44
N CYS A 104 -5.60 0.94 12.39
CA CYS A 104 -6.71 -0.02 12.40
C CYS A 104 -8.02 0.61 11.90
N GLY A 105 -8.50 0.20 10.71
CA GLY A 105 -9.84 0.54 10.21
C GLY A 105 -9.94 0.94 8.74
N ASN A 106 -9.77 0.00 7.83
CA ASN A 106 -10.84 -0.39 6.89
C ASN A 106 -10.40 -1.63 6.11
N PRO A 107 -10.70 -2.85 6.61
CA PRO A 107 -10.33 -4.08 5.94
C PRO A 107 -11.13 -4.32 4.65
N ASP A 108 -12.25 -3.61 4.43
CA ASP A 108 -13.02 -3.72 3.20
C ASP A 108 -12.41 -2.79 2.13
N CYS A 109 -11.35 -3.31 1.53
CA CYS A 109 -10.95 -2.89 0.21
C CYS A 109 -12.04 -3.33 -0.77
N PRO A 110 -12.78 -2.42 -1.40
CA PRO A 110 -13.57 -2.81 -2.56
C PRO A 110 -12.62 -3.43 -3.60
N PRO A 111 -13.02 -4.48 -4.33
CA PRO A 111 -12.23 -5.03 -5.42
C PRO A 111 -11.72 -3.91 -6.34
N TYR A 112 -10.55 -4.08 -6.95
CA TYR A 112 -9.93 -3.04 -7.78
C TYR A 112 -10.86 -2.52 -8.88
N GLU A 113 -11.68 -3.40 -9.46
CA GLU A 113 -12.71 -3.08 -10.46
C GLU A 113 -13.76 -2.11 -9.91
N LEU A 114 -14.02 -2.20 -8.62
CA LEU A 114 -15.03 -1.44 -7.92
C LEU A 114 -14.50 -0.04 -7.55
N GLU A 115 -13.18 0.14 -7.37
CA GLU A 115 -12.58 1.48 -7.32
C GLU A 115 -12.82 2.27 -8.61
N HIS A 116 -12.60 1.66 -9.79
CA HIS A 116 -12.85 2.33 -11.08
C HIS A 116 -14.30 2.79 -11.23
N LEU A 117 -15.25 1.94 -10.81
CA LEU A 117 -16.66 2.29 -10.79
C LEU A 117 -16.92 3.49 -9.86
N LEU A 118 -16.37 3.48 -8.64
CA LEU A 118 -16.54 4.57 -7.68
C LEU A 118 -15.97 5.90 -8.21
N PHE A 119 -14.80 5.88 -8.86
CA PHE A 119 -14.24 7.06 -9.51
C PHE A 119 -15.10 7.58 -10.67
N PHE A 120 -15.61 6.67 -11.51
CA PHE A 120 -16.53 7.05 -12.58
C PHE A 120 -17.79 7.73 -12.02
N LEU A 121 -18.40 7.16 -10.98
CA LEU A 121 -19.57 7.74 -10.32
C LEU A 121 -19.23 9.11 -9.72
N TYR A 122 -18.05 9.27 -9.10
CA TYR A 122 -17.61 10.54 -8.55
C TYR A 122 -17.45 11.60 -9.63
N ASN A 123 -16.83 11.26 -10.76
CA ASN A 123 -16.72 12.16 -11.90
C ASN A 123 -18.09 12.56 -12.46
N LYS A 124 -19.10 11.69 -12.37
CA LYS A 124 -20.45 11.95 -12.89
C LYS A 124 -21.29 12.84 -11.97
N PHE A 125 -21.20 12.65 -10.65
CA PHE A 125 -22.10 13.26 -9.68
C PHE A 125 -21.46 14.33 -8.80
N GLY A 126 -20.14 14.33 -8.65
CA GLY A 126 -19.38 15.28 -7.82
C GLY A 126 -19.63 15.17 -6.30
N ASP A 127 -20.56 14.31 -5.85
CA ASP A 127 -20.91 14.13 -4.45
C ASP A 127 -20.55 12.73 -3.96
N LYS A 128 -19.52 12.69 -3.10
CA LYS A 128 -19.02 11.48 -2.47
C LYS A 128 -20.06 10.81 -1.56
N ARG A 129 -20.88 11.58 -0.84
CA ARG A 129 -21.88 11.02 0.10
C ARG A 129 -22.95 10.26 -0.65
N LEU A 130 -23.48 10.88 -1.70
CA LEU A 130 -24.47 10.25 -2.58
C LEU A 130 -23.98 8.90 -3.13
N ILE A 131 -22.72 8.83 -3.54
CA ILE A 131 -22.14 7.60 -4.09
C ILE A 131 -21.98 6.54 -3.00
N CYS A 132 -21.52 6.91 -1.81
CA CYS A 132 -21.45 6.01 -0.67
C CYS A 132 -22.84 5.46 -0.32
N ASP A 133 -23.89 6.28 -0.34
CA ASP A 133 -25.26 5.88 -0.03
C ASP A 133 -25.81 4.91 -1.08
N ILE A 134 -25.61 5.20 -2.37
CA ILE A 134 -25.99 4.31 -3.48
C ILE A 134 -25.26 2.97 -3.35
N PHE A 135 -23.96 3.01 -3.06
CA PHE A 135 -23.15 1.81 -2.94
C PHE A 135 -23.56 0.94 -1.75
N ALA A 136 -23.76 1.55 -0.58
CA ALA A 136 -24.24 0.86 0.62
C ALA A 136 -25.61 0.20 0.41
N LYS A 137 -26.51 0.89 -0.31
CA LYS A 137 -27.82 0.33 -0.68
C LYS A 137 -27.68 -0.88 -1.60
N ALA A 138 -26.84 -0.80 -2.64
CA ALA A 138 -26.61 -1.90 -3.57
C ALA A 138 -25.99 -3.12 -2.88
N GLU A 139 -25.05 -2.92 -1.95
CA GLU A 139 -24.50 -4.03 -1.15
C GLU A 139 -25.55 -4.70 -0.26
N ALA A 140 -26.40 -3.91 0.39
CA ALA A 140 -27.47 -4.44 1.25
C ALA A 140 -28.45 -5.31 0.45
N GLU A 141 -28.85 -4.86 -0.75
CA GLU A 141 -29.71 -5.60 -1.66
C GLU A 141 -29.06 -6.90 -2.16
N ASN A 142 -27.78 -6.86 -2.53
CA ASN A 142 -27.04 -8.05 -2.96
C ASN A 142 -26.93 -9.09 -1.83
N ARG A 143 -26.57 -8.67 -0.61
CA ARG A 143 -26.52 -9.57 0.57
C ARG A 143 -27.89 -10.19 0.88
N ALA A 144 -28.98 -9.43 0.74
CA ALA A 144 -30.34 -9.95 0.91
C ALA A 144 -30.69 -11.00 -0.16
N SER A 145 -30.32 -10.76 -1.42
CA SER A 145 -30.59 -11.68 -2.53
C SER A 145 -29.82 -13.00 -2.44
N GLN A 146 -28.62 -13.00 -1.84
CA GLN A 146 -27.81 -14.21 -1.65
C GLN A 146 -28.33 -15.10 -0.53
N LYS A 147 -28.92 -14.52 0.53
CA LYS A 147 -29.56 -15.29 1.62
C LYS A 147 -30.84 -16.02 1.19
N CYS A 148 -31.45 -15.60 0.09
CA CYS A 148 -32.67 -16.19 -0.46
C CYS A 148 -32.42 -17.19 -1.60
N ARG A 149 -31.16 -17.51 -1.92
CA ARG A 149 -30.84 -18.61 -2.84
C ARG A 149 -30.72 -19.92 -2.04
N PRO A 150 -31.47 -20.98 -2.41
CA PRO A 150 -31.48 -22.26 -1.71
C PRO A 150 -30.15 -23.00 -1.76
#